data_AF-A0A3D4QR33-F1
#
_entry.id   AF-A0A3D4QR33-F1
#
_cell.length_a   1.000
_cell.length_b   1.000
_cell.length_c   1.000
_cell.angle_alpha   90.00
_cell.angle_beta   90.00
_cell.angle_gamma   90.00
#
_symmetry.space_group_name_H-M   'P 1'
#
loop_
_entity.id
_entity.type
_entity.pdbx_description
1 polymer ?
#
loop_
_entity_poly.entity_id
_entity_poly.type
_entity_poly.pdbx_seq_one_letter_code
_entity_poly.pdbx_strand_id
1 'polypeptide(L)'
;MLKKSPGEKAFDMLNIIIMLIVIIVTLYPFYYVICASFSDSSLLLTHRGLLIKPLKPTIGAYELTFKYPLVKSGYSNTLYVLLFALPINMVMTVLCAYVMSTKKCYIRILYMFLLCSPCFLMVV
;
A
#
# COMPACT_ATOMS: atom_id res chain seq x y z
N MET A 1 1.10 19.32 35.65
CA MET A 1 -0.04 18.73 34.91
C MET A 1 -0.77 19.86 34.20
N LEU A 2 -0.54 20.04 32.89
CA LEU A 2 -1.10 21.17 32.13
C LEU A 2 -2.64 21.01 32.06
N LYS A 3 -3.38 21.97 32.62
CA LYS A 3 -4.84 22.02 32.50
C LYS A 3 -5.19 22.32 31.05
N LYS A 4 -5.56 21.28 30.28
CA LYS A 4 -6.10 21.43 28.93
C LYS A 4 -7.29 22.40 28.97
N SER A 5 -7.23 23.43 28.13
CA SER A 5 -8.35 24.37 27.93
C SER A 5 -9.60 23.60 27.49
N PRO A 6 -10.82 23.99 27.90
CA PRO A 6 -12.05 23.34 27.42
C PRO A 6 -12.15 23.33 25.89
N GLY A 7 -11.61 24.34 25.22
CA GLY A 7 -11.52 24.39 23.75
C GLY A 7 -10.55 23.37 23.16
N GLU A 8 -9.44 23.09 23.85
CA GLU A 8 -8.45 22.08 23.44
C GLU A 8 -9.05 20.66 23.52
N LYS A 9 -9.83 20.37 24.56
CA LYS A 9 -10.52 19.07 24.69
C LYS A 9 -11.58 18.84 23.61
N ALA A 10 -12.33 19.88 23.24
CA ALA A 10 -13.31 19.81 22.17
C ALA A 10 -12.65 19.57 20.80
N PHE A 11 -11.53 20.25 20.54
CA PHE A 11 -10.76 20.06 19.31
C PHE A 11 -10.12 18.66 19.22
N ASP A 12 -9.55 18.15 20.33
CA ASP A 12 -8.99 16.79 20.41
C ASP A 12 -10.06 15.73 20.11
N MET A 13 -11.25 15.86 20.72
CA MET A 13 -12.39 14.96 20.46
C MET A 13 -12.83 14.99 19.00
N LEU A 14 -12.95 16.17 18.40
CA LEU A 14 -13.33 16.31 16.99
C LEU A 14 -12.29 15.65 16.08
N ASN A 15 -11.00 15.87 16.34
CA ASN A 15 -9.93 15.26 15.57
C ASN A 15 -9.94 13.72 15.67
N ILE A 16 -10.18 13.18 16.86
CA ILE A 16 -10.31 11.73 17.07
C ILE A 16 -11.51 11.17 16.28
N ILE A 17 -12.65 11.86 16.26
CA ILE A 17 -13.83 11.46 15.49
C ILE A 17 -13.54 11.45 13.99
N ILE A 18 -12.86 12.49 13.48
CA ILE A 18 -12.47 12.55 12.06
C ILE A 18 -11.53 11.38 11.72
N MET A 19 -10.52 11.11 12.54
CA MET A 19 -9.60 10.01 12.34
C MET A 19 -10.32 8.65 12.35
N LEU A 20 -11.29 8.45 13.24
CA LEU A 20 -12.13 7.24 13.28
C LEU A 20 -12.96 7.07 11.99
N ILE A 21 -13.56 8.15 11.48
CA ILE A 21 -14.32 8.11 10.22
C ILE A 21 -13.42 7.72 9.05
N VAL A 22 -12.22 8.30 8.96
CA VAL A 22 -11.24 7.96 7.91
C VAL A 22 -10.83 6.50 7.98
N ILE A 23 -10.63 5.95 9.18
CA ILE A 23 -10.33 4.52 9.36
C ILE A 23 -11.48 3.67 8.84
N ILE A 24 -12.74 3.99 9.15
CA ILE A 24 -13.89 3.20 8.70
C ILE A 24 -14.01 3.22 7.18
N VAL A 25 -13.86 4.40 6.56
CA VAL A 25 -13.95 4.57 5.10
C VAL A 25 -12.84 3.81 4.38
N THR A 26 -11.61 3.84 4.92
CA THR A 26 -10.47 3.12 4.33
C THR A 26 -10.48 1.63 4.61
N LEU A 27 -11.04 1.18 5.74
CA LEU A 27 -11.13 -0.24 6.08
C LEU A 27 -12.26 -0.96 5.32
N TYR A 28 -13.31 -0.24 4.93
CA TYR A 28 -14.43 -0.80 4.16
C TYR A 28 -14.01 -1.55 2.89
N PRO A 29 -13.17 -1.01 1.98
CA PRO A 29 -12.72 -1.75 0.80
C PRO A 29 -11.89 -2.99 1.16
N PHE A 30 -11.08 -2.96 2.23
CA PHE A 30 -10.34 -4.15 2.68
C PHE A 30 -11.30 -5.24 3.16
N TYR A 31 -12.30 -4.88 3.96
CA TYR A 31 -13.32 -5.83 4.42
C TYR A 31 -14.10 -6.41 3.24
N TYR A 32 -14.47 -5.58 2.26
CA TYR A 32 -15.15 -6.03 1.05
C TYR A 32 -14.31 -7.05 0.25
N VAL A 33 -13.00 -6.80 0.07
CA VAL A 33 -12.09 -7.73 -0.62
C VAL A 33 -11.97 -9.06 0.11
N ILE A 34 -11.96 -9.06 1.45
CA ILE A 34 -11.95 -10.29 2.25
C ILE A 34 -13.25 -11.08 2.04
N CYS A 35 -14.41 -10.43 2.16
CA CYS A 35 -15.71 -11.08 1.93
C CYS A 35 -15.86 -11.59 0.49
N ALA A 36 -15.34 -10.85 -0.50
CA ALA A 36 -15.29 -11.26 -1.89
C ALA A 36 -14.37 -12.46 -2.10
N SER A 37 -13.21 -12.52 -1.42
CA SER A 37 -12.26 -13.62 -1.57
C SER A 37 -12.78 -14.97 -1.03
N PHE A 38 -13.67 -14.94 -0.02
CA PHE A 38 -14.31 -16.15 0.51
C PHE A 38 -15.59 -16.58 -0.24
N SER A 39 -16.11 -15.74 -1.14
CA SER A 39 -17.36 -16.00 -1.86
C SER A 39 -17.09 -16.46 -3.29
N ASP A 40 -17.93 -17.37 -3.80
CA ASP A 40 -17.82 -17.86 -5.19
C ASP A 40 -17.99 -16.71 -6.21
N SER A 41 -17.03 -16.55 -7.12
CA SER A 41 -16.97 -15.45 -8.08
C SER A 41 -18.14 -15.44 -9.07
N SER A 42 -18.81 -16.58 -9.27
CA SER A 42 -20.03 -16.67 -10.09
C SER A 42 -21.25 -16.00 -9.44
N LEU A 43 -21.36 -16.06 -8.11
CA LEU A 43 -22.47 -15.49 -7.34
C LEU A 43 -22.27 -13.99 -7.04
N LEU A 44 -21.03 -13.51 -7.01
CA LEU A 44 -20.69 -12.09 -6.84
C LEU A 44 -21.14 -11.23 -8.04
N LEU A 45 -21.13 -11.78 -9.25
CA LEU A 45 -21.59 -11.08 -10.46
C LEU A 45 -23.13 -11.02 -10.56
N THR A 46 -23.82 -12.00 -9.98
CA THR A 46 -25.29 -12.10 -10.00
C THR A 46 -25.95 -11.30 -8.88
N HIS A 47 -25.32 -11.14 -7.71
CA HIS A 47 -25.82 -10.32 -6.61
C HIS A 47 -25.09 -8.97 -6.51
N ARG A 48 -25.62 -7.95 -7.19
CA ARG A 48 -25.20 -6.53 -7.09
C ARG A 48 -25.74 -5.86 -5.81
N GLY A 49 -25.41 -6.38 -4.62
CA GLY A 49 -25.81 -5.79 -3.34
C GLY A 49 -24.62 -5.53 -2.40
N LEU A 50 -24.79 -4.65 -1.42
CA LEU A 50 -23.81 -4.44 -0.32
C LEU A 50 -23.55 -5.78 0.39
N LEU A 51 -22.41 -6.40 0.11
CA LEU A 51 -21.99 -7.68 0.71
C LEU A 51 -21.47 -7.44 2.14
N ILE A 52 -22.39 -7.40 3.10
CA ILE A 52 -22.07 -7.33 4.54
C ILE A 52 -21.69 -8.72 5.08
N LYS A 53 -22.09 -9.81 4.40
CA LYS A 53 -21.80 -11.22 4.75
C LYS A 53 -21.49 -12.06 3.51
N PRO A 54 -20.58 -13.06 3.59
CA PRO A 54 -20.30 -13.98 2.48
C PRO A 54 -21.53 -14.85 2.19
N LEU A 55 -21.99 -14.88 0.94
CA LEU A 55 -23.21 -15.61 0.56
C LEU A 55 -23.02 -17.14 0.63
N LYS A 56 -21.81 -17.64 0.32
CA LYS A 56 -21.41 -19.04 0.47
C LYS A 56 -19.90 -19.11 0.71
N PRO A 57 -19.41 -19.64 1.85
CA PRO A 57 -17.98 -19.86 2.06
C PRO A 57 -17.53 -21.00 1.16
N THR A 58 -16.85 -20.69 0.06
CA THR A 58 -16.32 -21.68 -0.89
C THR A 58 -14.81 -21.54 -0.97
N ILE A 59 -14.09 -22.61 -0.65
CA ILE A 59 -12.61 -22.67 -0.73
C ILE A 59 -12.16 -22.98 -2.18
N GLY A 60 -13.08 -23.38 -3.06
CA GLY A 60 -12.80 -23.72 -4.46
C GLY A 60 -12.20 -22.57 -5.29
N ALA A 61 -12.51 -21.31 -4.99
CA ALA A 61 -11.92 -20.16 -5.69
C ALA A 61 -10.39 -20.06 -5.46
N TYR A 62 -9.94 -20.38 -4.24
CA TYR A 62 -8.51 -20.46 -3.92
C TYR A 62 -7.85 -21.66 -4.62
N GLU A 63 -8.49 -22.83 -4.63
CA GLU A 63 -7.95 -24.01 -5.35
C GLU A 63 -7.78 -23.76 -6.85
N LEU A 64 -8.72 -23.05 -7.49
CA LEU A 64 -8.63 -22.68 -8.91
C LEU A 64 -7.45 -21.72 -9.16
N THR A 65 -7.20 -20.81 -8.22
CA THR A 65 -6.08 -19.84 -8.30
C THR A 65 -4.74 -20.53 -8.13
N PHE A 66 -4.62 -21.50 -7.22
CA PHE A 66 -3.40 -22.30 -7.04
C PHE A 66 -3.13 -23.29 -8.19
N LYS A 67 -4.18 -23.76 -8.88
CA LYS A 67 -4.05 -24.60 -10.08
C LYS A 67 -3.58 -23.82 -11.31
N TYR A 68 -3.69 -22.48 -11.31
CA TYR A 68 -3.30 -21.66 -12.45
C TYR A 68 -1.76 -21.51 -12.52
N PRO A 69 -1.08 -22.02 -13.57
CA PRO A 69 0.38 -22.03 -13.64
C PRO A 69 1.00 -20.63 -13.70
N LEU A 70 0.26 -19.66 -14.28
CA LEU A 70 0.67 -18.26 -14.36
C LEU A 70 0.75 -17.58 -12.99
N VAL A 71 -0.10 -17.96 -12.04
CA VAL A 71 -0.09 -17.38 -10.68
C VAL A 71 1.18 -17.81 -9.94
N LYS A 72 1.54 -19.10 -10.04
CA LYS A 72 2.75 -19.63 -9.42
C LYS A 72 4.02 -19.03 -10.04
N SER A 73 4.08 -18.95 -11.38
CA SER A 73 5.22 -18.36 -12.09
C SER A 73 5.35 -16.86 -11.82
N GLY A 74 4.23 -16.12 -11.84
CA GLY A 74 4.21 -14.68 -11.57
C GLY A 74 4.63 -14.34 -10.15
N TYR A 75 4.13 -15.08 -9.16
CA TYR A 75 4.53 -14.90 -7.76
C TYR A 75 6.03 -15.15 -7.57
N SER A 76 6.57 -16.22 -8.18
CA SER A 76 8.00 -16.51 -8.11
C SER A 76 8.83 -15.40 -8.75
N ASN A 77 8.42 -14.88 -9.92
CA ASN A 77 9.13 -13.80 -10.60
C ASN A 77 9.18 -12.52 -9.75
N THR A 78 8.04 -12.11 -9.18
CA THR A 78 7.99 -10.95 -8.29
C THR A 78 8.84 -11.16 -7.04
N LEU A 79 8.82 -12.35 -6.45
CA LEU A 79 9.66 -12.66 -5.31
C LEU A 79 11.16 -12.57 -5.65
N TYR A 80 11.58 -13.07 -6.82
CA TYR A 80 12.95 -12.93 -7.31
C TYR A 80 13.34 -11.45 -7.48
N VAL A 81 12.49 -10.65 -8.14
CA VAL A 81 12.75 -9.22 -8.30
C VAL A 81 12.82 -8.51 -6.95
N LEU A 82 11.91 -8.81 -6.01
CA LEU A 82 11.94 -8.21 -4.68
C LEU A 82 13.23 -8.59 -3.92
N LEU A 83 13.63 -9.85 -3.95
CA LEU A 83 14.80 -10.32 -3.20
C LEU A 83 16.13 -9.82 -3.77
N PHE A 84 16.25 -9.68 -5.09
CA PHE A 84 17.51 -9.28 -5.71
C PHE A 84 17.52 -7.79 -6.09
N ALA A 85 16.45 -7.26 -6.68
CA ALA A 85 16.43 -5.87 -7.14
C ALA A 85 16.28 -4.88 -5.98
N LEU A 86 15.47 -5.17 -4.95
CA LEU A 86 15.32 -4.23 -3.82
C LEU A 86 16.62 -3.96 -3.06
N PRO A 87 17.41 -4.96 -2.61
CA PRO A 87 18.64 -4.67 -1.86
C PRO A 87 19.67 -3.94 -2.73
N ILE A 88 19.79 -4.30 -4.01
CA ILE A 88 20.68 -3.60 -4.94
C ILE A 88 20.27 -2.12 -5.08
N ASN A 89 18.98 -1.84 -5.26
CA ASN A 89 18.46 -0.48 -5.32
C ASN A 89 18.69 0.28 -4.01
N MET A 90 18.46 -0.36 -2.87
CA MET A 90 18.64 0.25 -1.55
C MET A 90 20.11 0.58 -1.28
N VAL A 91 21.03 -0.34 -1.57
CA VAL A 91 22.49 -0.11 -1.43
C VAL A 91 22.94 1.03 -2.33
N MET A 92 22.53 1.03 -3.60
CA MET A 92 22.88 2.11 -4.53
C MET A 92 22.33 3.46 -4.08
N THR A 93 21.09 3.50 -3.58
CA THR A 93 20.46 4.73 -3.09
C THR A 93 21.18 5.27 -1.84
N VAL A 94 21.55 4.39 -0.90
CA VAL A 94 22.27 4.79 0.31
C VAL A 94 23.67 5.30 -0.01
N LEU A 95 24.40 4.63 -0.91
CA LEU A 95 25.72 5.09 -1.36
C LEU A 95 25.61 6.45 -2.08
N CYS A 96 24.61 6.62 -2.95
CA CYS A 96 24.35 7.89 -3.63
C CYS A 96 24.02 9.01 -2.62
N ALA A 97 23.13 8.75 -1.67
CA ALA A 97 22.77 9.69 -0.61
C ALA A 97 23.96 10.06 0.29
N TYR A 98 24.83 9.09 0.59
CA TYR A 98 26.04 9.30 1.36
C TYR A 98 27.03 10.23 0.64
N VAL A 99 27.34 9.95 -0.63
CA VAL A 99 28.20 10.82 -1.46
C VAL A 99 27.62 12.24 -1.56
N MET A 100 26.29 12.35 -1.67
CA MET A 100 25.60 13.65 -1.73
C MET A 100 25.56 14.42 -0.40
N SER A 101 25.69 13.75 0.75
CA SER A 101 25.74 14.36 2.08
C SER A 101 27.06 15.12 2.31
N THR A 102 28.15 14.70 1.65
CA THR A 102 29.45 15.37 1.75
C THR A 102 29.48 16.71 0.98
N LYS A 103 29.72 17.80 1.72
CA LYS A 103 29.69 19.21 1.24
C LYS A 103 30.70 19.59 0.14
N LYS A 104 31.55 18.68 -0.34
CA LYS A 104 32.67 18.96 -1.27
C LYS A 104 32.45 18.51 -2.72
N CYS A 105 31.27 17.99 -3.09
CA CYS A 105 31.00 17.58 -4.47
C CYS A 105 30.37 18.72 -5.30
N TYR A 106 31.17 19.32 -6.20
CA TYR A 106 30.73 20.34 -7.18
C TYR A 106 29.64 19.82 -8.15
N ILE A 107 29.47 18.50 -8.26
CA ILE A 107 28.54 17.81 -9.18
C ILE A 107 27.13 17.61 -8.54
N ARG A 108 26.91 18.12 -7.31
CA ARG A 108 25.67 17.96 -6.56
C ARG A 108 24.42 18.46 -7.31
N ILE A 109 24.55 19.57 -8.05
CA ILE A 109 23.42 20.15 -8.81
C ILE A 109 23.00 19.24 -9.97
N LEU A 110 23.96 18.62 -10.67
CA LEU A 110 23.71 17.78 -11.85
C LEU A 110 23.08 16.44 -11.44
N TYR A 111 23.60 15.80 -10.39
CA TYR A 111 23.02 14.55 -9.87
C TYR A 111 21.66 14.75 -9.20
N MET A 112 21.43 15.85 -8.46
CA MET A 112 20.10 16.17 -7.93
C MET A 112 19.08 16.39 -9.04
N PHE A 113 19.44 17.06 -10.14
CA PHE A 113 18.51 17.31 -11.25
C PHE A 113 18.19 16.03 -12.05
N LEU A 114 19.20 15.19 -12.31
CA LEU A 114 19.03 13.92 -13.00
C LEU A 114 18.19 12.91 -12.18
N LEU A 115 18.42 12.82 -10.86
CA LEU A 115 17.70 11.88 -10.00
C LEU A 115 16.28 12.37 -9.63
N CYS A 116 16.08 13.69 -9.50
CA CYS A 116 14.79 14.28 -9.14
C CYS A 116 13.80 14.30 -10.33
N SER A 117 14.28 14.48 -11.56
CA SER A 117 13.41 14.56 -12.75
C SER A 117 12.49 13.34 -12.98
N PRO A 118 12.95 12.07 -12.89
CA PRO A 118 12.04 10.92 -13.02
C PRO A 118 11.14 10.75 -11.79
N CYS A 119 11.63 11.09 -10.59
CA CYS A 119 10.87 10.94 -9.34
C CYS A 119 9.71 11.94 -9.26
N PHE A 120 9.87 13.14 -9.83
CA PHE A 120 8.81 14.15 -9.94
C PHE A 120 7.78 13.78 -11.02
N LEU A 121 8.21 13.19 -12.13
CA LEU A 121 7.33 12.75 -13.23
C LEU A 121 6.42 11.56 -12.85
N MET A 122 6.78 10.77 -11.84
CA MET A 122 5.98 9.63 -11.38
C MET A 122 4.93 10.03 -10.32
N VAL A 123 4.98 11.26 -9.81
CA VAL A 123 4.10 11.79 -8.74
C VAL A 123 3.15 12.89 -9.25
N VAL A 124 3.36 13.43 -10.46
CA VAL A 124 2.46 14.36 -11.17
C VAL A 124 1.71 13.60 -12.27
#